data_AF-A0AAD7BRM7-F1
#
_entry.id   AF-A0AAD7BRM7-F1
#
_cell.length_a   1.000
_cell.length_b   1.000
_cell.length_c   1.000
_cell.angle_alpha   90.00
_cell.angle_beta   90.00
_cell.angle_gamma   90.00
#
_symmetry.space_group_name_H-M   'P 1'
#
loop_
_entity.id
_entity.type
_entity.pdbx_description
1 polymer ?
#
loop_
_entity_poly.entity_id
_entity_poly.type
_entity_poly.pdbx_seq_one_letter_code
_entity_poly.pdbx_strand_id
1 'polypeptide(L)'
;MQLTVSSFVFTCPQDARSPQGTFLKMTAKRYSTKHSSSNSGGLTLLFGHGVGAHKEIWEPVIEDIFAMDKRRCIREAWAMDRQDHGDAALLNAEEIARNRKDGVYSYEWSRAIAAFASSPRMRGHRIVTISHSAGAISMVGSTKFVDLERNPFVAMILVEPSIVAAELDPYTEGGIGPLTSAIRIRRDTWDSREAAHKWMQTRFPWNMWDPRVLRAHIDHGFKDTPEGKVTLKCDKSHEANAFLDKVAHFDSVDQVGRICSLLPLHIIWGDRDDIIPEAGKGSISDRSQGRVAASVTKMEGGHMLVQETPTELALELCRLFETIAAQHVDETLVQSRL
;
A
#
# COMPACT_ATOMS: atom_id res chain seq x y z
N MET A 1 -22.50 -6.14 -7.44
CA MET A 1 -22.82 -5.64 -6.08
C MET A 1 -22.35 -4.19 -6.02
N GLN A 2 -23.11 -3.26 -5.44
CA GLN A 2 -22.68 -1.86 -5.35
C GLN A 2 -22.03 -1.59 -3.99
N LEU A 3 -20.78 -1.12 -4.00
CA LEU A 3 -20.07 -0.69 -2.80
C LEU A 3 -20.51 0.72 -2.40
N THR A 4 -20.68 0.93 -1.10
CA THR A 4 -20.71 2.27 -0.53
C THR A 4 -19.28 2.76 -0.39
N VAL A 5 -18.95 3.85 -1.08
CA VAL A 5 -17.63 4.48 -1.02
C VAL A 5 -17.74 5.82 -0.32
N SER A 6 -16.83 6.09 0.62
CA SER A 6 -16.78 7.37 1.34
C SER A 6 -15.34 7.88 1.43
N SER A 7 -15.14 9.16 1.11
CA SER A 7 -13.82 9.80 1.13
C SER A 7 -13.56 10.52 2.45
N PHE A 8 -12.30 10.47 2.91
CA PHE A 8 -11.86 11.06 4.16
C PHE A 8 -10.53 11.78 3.99
N VAL A 9 -10.34 12.82 4.80
CA VAL A 9 -9.06 13.52 4.95
C VAL A 9 -8.66 13.44 6.41
N PHE A 10 -7.40 13.08 6.66
CA PHE A 10 -6.81 12.98 7.99
C PHE A 10 -5.62 13.91 8.10
N THR A 11 -5.53 14.62 9.22
CA THR A 11 -4.31 15.34 9.59
C THR A 11 -3.27 14.33 10.08
N CYS A 12 -2.11 14.29 9.45
CA CYS A 12 -1.00 13.44 9.88
C CYS A 12 -0.35 13.99 11.15
N PRO A 13 0.35 13.14 11.94
CA PRO A 13 1.20 13.61 13.02
C PRO A 13 2.26 14.63 12.54
N GLN A 14 2.68 15.54 13.43
CA GLN A 14 3.77 16.47 13.14
C GLN A 14 5.03 15.69 12.76
N ASP A 15 5.70 16.13 11.70
CA ASP A 15 7.04 15.68 11.35
C ASP A 15 8.04 16.80 11.63
N ALA A 16 9.25 16.44 12.07
CA ALA A 16 10.30 17.39 12.42
C ALA A 16 10.83 18.19 11.22
N ARG A 17 10.58 17.75 9.98
CA ARG A 17 10.96 18.49 8.76
C ARG A 17 9.90 19.46 8.28
N SER A 18 8.67 19.41 8.80
CA SER A 18 7.71 20.48 8.58
C SER A 18 7.89 21.58 9.63
N PRO A 19 7.64 22.86 9.28
CA PRO A 19 7.58 23.92 10.27
C PRO A 19 6.63 23.56 11.41
N GLN A 20 6.96 24.01 12.62
CA GLN A 20 6.15 23.74 13.80
C GLN A 20 4.71 24.20 13.59
N GLY A 21 3.74 23.32 13.86
CA GLY A 21 2.32 23.60 13.67
C GLY A 21 1.81 23.40 12.24
N THR A 22 2.68 22.96 11.31
CA THR A 22 2.30 22.59 9.95
C THR A 22 2.18 21.09 9.81
N PHE A 23 0.99 20.63 9.41
CA PHE A 23 0.65 19.21 9.34
C PHE A 23 0.19 18.84 7.94
N LEU A 24 0.91 17.90 7.33
CA LEU A 24 0.49 17.27 6.09
C LEU A 24 -0.81 16.48 6.28
N LYS A 25 -1.54 16.28 5.19
CA LYS A 25 -2.77 15.49 5.13
C LYS A 25 -2.54 14.16 4.43
N MET A 26 -3.26 13.13 4.87
CA MET A 26 -3.44 11.88 4.15
C MET A 26 -4.92 11.78 3.76
N THR A 27 -5.21 11.30 2.55
CA THR A 27 -6.58 11.00 2.14
C THR A 27 -6.82 9.50 2.17
N ALA A 28 -8.08 9.10 2.35
CA ALA A 28 -8.46 7.70 2.25
C ALA A 28 -9.87 7.54 1.68
N LYS A 29 -10.14 6.39 1.07
CA LYS A 29 -11.48 5.93 0.73
C LYS A 29 -11.82 4.71 1.59
N ARG A 30 -13.04 4.69 2.13
CA ARG A 30 -13.64 3.55 2.82
C ARG A 30 -14.62 2.87 1.88
N TYR A 31 -14.55 1.55 1.80
CA TYR A 31 -15.43 0.70 0.99
C TYR A 31 -16.15 -0.27 1.91
N SER A 32 -17.46 -0.38 1.74
CA SER A 32 -18.28 -1.35 2.47
C SER A 32 -19.55 -1.68 1.72
N THR A 33 -20.25 -2.72 2.16
CA THR A 33 -21.64 -2.98 1.82
C THR A 33 -22.52 -2.68 3.04
N LYS A 34 -23.83 -2.54 2.83
CA LYS A 34 -24.80 -2.38 3.93
C LYS A 34 -24.65 -3.49 4.98
N HIS A 35 -24.40 -4.72 4.54
CA HIS A 35 -24.24 -5.88 5.42
C HIS A 35 -22.85 -5.98 6.06
N SER A 36 -21.78 -5.67 5.32
CA SER A 36 -20.42 -5.78 5.85
C SER A 36 -20.19 -4.77 6.98
N SER A 37 -20.71 -3.54 6.85
CA SER A 37 -20.51 -2.49 7.86
C SER A 37 -21.12 -2.81 9.23
N SER A 38 -22.10 -3.72 9.29
CA SER A 38 -22.72 -4.20 10.54
C SER A 38 -21.96 -5.38 11.17
N ASN A 39 -21.01 -6.00 10.47
CA ASN A 39 -20.23 -7.09 11.02
C ASN A 39 -19.08 -6.55 11.90
N SER A 40 -19.36 -6.27 13.17
CA SER A 40 -18.37 -5.74 14.11
C SER A 40 -17.18 -6.69 14.35
N GLY A 41 -17.35 -8.00 14.16
CA GLY A 41 -16.28 -9.01 14.28
C GLY A 41 -15.52 -9.29 12.97
N GLY A 42 -15.95 -8.67 11.86
CA GLY A 42 -15.31 -8.81 10.56
C GLY A 42 -13.99 -8.05 10.47
N LEU A 43 -13.16 -8.45 9.49
CA LEU A 43 -11.85 -7.86 9.23
C LEU A 43 -12.00 -6.47 8.64
N THR A 44 -11.18 -5.53 9.13
CA THR A 44 -10.96 -4.23 8.50
C THR A 44 -9.69 -4.30 7.68
N LEU A 45 -9.83 -4.14 6.37
CA LEU A 45 -8.71 -4.22 5.44
C LEU A 45 -8.09 -2.83 5.27
N LEU A 46 -6.77 -2.72 5.36
CA LEU A 46 -6.03 -1.47 5.20
C LEU A 46 -5.00 -1.57 4.06
N PHE A 47 -5.27 -0.89 2.95
CA PHE A 47 -4.51 -0.95 1.72
C PHE A 47 -3.49 0.20 1.61
N GLY A 48 -2.22 -0.16 1.39
CA GLY A 48 -1.11 0.76 1.11
C GLY A 48 -0.58 0.56 -0.31
N HIS A 49 -0.61 1.62 -1.13
CA HIS A 49 -0.09 1.61 -2.50
C HIS A 49 1.45 1.71 -2.58
N GLY A 50 2.03 1.30 -3.71
CA GLY A 50 3.43 1.51 -4.05
C GLY A 50 3.75 2.93 -4.54
N VAL A 51 5.02 3.27 -4.68
CA VAL A 51 5.46 4.59 -5.20
C VAL A 51 4.93 4.80 -6.62
N GLY A 52 4.50 6.04 -6.92
CA GLY A 52 3.92 6.41 -8.23
C GLY A 52 2.46 5.99 -8.44
N ALA A 53 1.87 5.26 -7.49
CA ALA A 53 0.45 4.89 -7.49
C ALA A 53 -0.38 5.80 -6.57
N HIS A 54 -1.66 5.45 -6.40
CA HIS A 54 -2.62 6.12 -5.51
C HIS A 54 -3.65 5.11 -5.01
N LYS A 55 -4.44 5.46 -4.00
CA LYS A 55 -5.37 4.57 -3.29
C LYS A 55 -6.37 3.85 -4.20
N GLU A 56 -6.81 4.47 -5.29
CA GLU A 56 -7.79 3.89 -6.22
C GLU A 56 -7.22 2.78 -7.11
N ILE A 57 -5.90 2.58 -7.15
CA ILE A 57 -5.31 1.45 -7.87
C ILE A 57 -5.79 0.10 -7.31
N TRP A 58 -6.23 0.10 -6.05
CA TRP A 58 -6.79 -1.07 -5.37
C TRP A 58 -8.28 -1.29 -5.64
N GLU A 59 -9.00 -0.36 -6.29
CA GLU A 59 -10.45 -0.48 -6.45
C GLU A 59 -10.87 -1.79 -7.14
N PRO A 60 -10.23 -2.24 -8.25
CA PRO A 60 -10.57 -3.52 -8.86
C PRO A 60 -10.36 -4.72 -7.92
N VAL A 61 -9.27 -4.73 -7.15
CA VAL A 61 -9.00 -5.78 -6.14
C VAL A 61 -10.05 -5.75 -5.03
N ILE A 62 -10.40 -4.57 -4.53
CA ILE A 62 -11.38 -4.40 -3.45
C ILE A 62 -12.78 -4.84 -3.93
N GLU A 63 -13.17 -4.46 -5.14
CA GLU A 63 -14.44 -4.86 -5.76
C GLU A 63 -14.54 -6.39 -5.85
N ASP A 64 -13.49 -7.04 -6.34
CA ASP A 64 -13.42 -8.50 -6.46
C ASP A 64 -13.45 -9.18 -5.08
N ILE A 65 -12.69 -8.69 -4.09
CA ILE A 65 -12.72 -9.19 -2.70
C ILE A 65 -14.15 -9.19 -2.15
N PHE A 66 -14.84 -8.05 -2.26
CA PHE A 66 -16.20 -7.93 -1.75
C PHE A 66 -17.19 -8.81 -2.52
N ALA A 67 -17.01 -8.98 -3.83
CA ALA A 67 -17.83 -9.90 -4.63
C ALA A 67 -17.61 -11.37 -4.25
N MET A 68 -16.39 -11.72 -3.81
CA MET A 68 -15.98 -13.08 -3.47
C MET A 68 -16.18 -13.42 -1.98
N ASP A 69 -16.37 -12.44 -1.09
CA ASP A 69 -16.55 -12.63 0.36
C ASP A 69 -17.89 -13.27 0.75
N LYS A 70 -18.09 -14.52 0.34
CA LYS A 70 -19.30 -15.31 0.60
C LYS A 70 -19.49 -15.60 2.10
N ARG A 71 -18.39 -15.70 2.85
CA ARG A 71 -18.39 -15.98 4.29
C ARG A 71 -18.57 -14.72 5.15
N ARG A 72 -18.66 -13.54 4.51
CA ARG A 72 -18.84 -12.24 5.16
C ARG A 72 -17.76 -11.95 6.20
N CYS A 73 -16.54 -12.38 5.90
CA CYS A 73 -15.37 -12.17 6.74
C CYS A 73 -14.96 -10.70 6.79
N ILE A 74 -15.31 -9.90 5.78
CA ILE A 74 -14.90 -8.50 5.66
C ILE A 74 -15.95 -7.58 6.27
N ARG A 75 -15.50 -6.64 7.09
CA ARG A 75 -16.30 -5.54 7.63
C ARG A 75 -16.26 -4.34 6.69
N GLU A 76 -15.06 -3.90 6.35
CA GLU A 76 -14.80 -2.73 5.52
C GLU A 76 -13.36 -2.74 5.00
N ALA A 77 -13.11 -2.04 3.90
CA ALA A 77 -11.78 -1.78 3.37
C ALA A 77 -11.47 -0.29 3.38
N TRP A 78 -10.20 0.04 3.57
CA TRP A 78 -9.67 1.39 3.52
C TRP A 78 -8.46 1.42 2.60
N ALA A 79 -8.45 2.29 1.60
CA ALA A 79 -7.27 2.56 0.79
C ALA A 79 -6.81 4.00 1.02
N MET A 80 -5.51 4.22 1.22
CA MET A 80 -4.97 5.50 1.68
C MET A 80 -3.89 6.03 0.74
N ASP A 81 -3.87 7.34 0.52
CA ASP A 81 -2.79 8.01 -0.19
C ASP A 81 -1.67 8.41 0.76
N ARG A 82 -0.41 8.16 0.39
CA ARG A 82 0.73 8.84 1.00
C ARG A 82 0.61 10.35 0.81
N GLN A 83 1.14 11.14 1.74
CA GLN A 83 0.96 12.60 1.81
C GLN A 83 1.38 13.36 0.53
N ASP A 84 2.28 12.81 -0.28
CA ASP A 84 2.76 13.35 -1.57
C ASP A 84 2.25 12.59 -2.81
N HIS A 85 1.28 11.68 -2.63
CA HIS A 85 0.66 10.90 -3.71
C HIS A 85 -0.86 11.15 -3.80
N GLY A 86 -1.45 10.76 -4.93
CA GLY A 86 -2.89 10.82 -5.17
C GLY A 86 -3.52 12.17 -4.83
N ASP A 87 -4.66 12.16 -4.14
CA ASP A 87 -5.36 13.39 -3.74
C ASP A 87 -4.65 14.13 -2.61
N ALA A 88 -3.88 13.41 -1.78
CA ALA A 88 -3.13 14.02 -0.68
C ALA A 88 -2.04 14.97 -1.19
N ALA A 89 -1.41 14.65 -2.32
CA ALA A 89 -0.45 15.52 -3.00
C ALA A 89 -1.05 16.90 -3.32
N LEU A 90 -2.34 16.94 -3.69
CA LEU A 90 -3.03 18.19 -4.02
C LEU A 90 -3.32 19.02 -2.78
N LEU A 91 -3.78 18.38 -1.70
CA LEU A 91 -4.05 19.04 -0.43
C LEU A 91 -2.80 19.61 0.22
N ASN A 92 -1.65 18.98 -0.04
CA ASN A 92 -0.37 19.36 0.54
C ASN A 92 0.52 20.17 -0.42
N ALA A 93 0.03 20.53 -1.61
CA ALA A 93 0.86 21.07 -2.69
C ALA A 93 1.68 22.30 -2.26
N GLU A 94 1.09 23.22 -1.51
CA GLU A 94 1.76 24.44 -1.04
C GLU A 94 2.89 24.13 -0.04
N GLU A 95 2.62 23.30 0.95
CA GLU A 95 3.62 22.91 1.97
C GLU A 95 4.73 22.08 1.35
N ILE A 96 4.38 21.16 0.45
CA ILE A 96 5.36 20.33 -0.26
C ILE A 96 6.30 21.20 -1.10
N ALA A 97 5.74 22.13 -1.87
CA ALA A 97 6.53 23.03 -2.71
C ALA A 97 7.47 23.95 -1.91
N ARG A 98 7.06 24.38 -0.72
CA ARG A 98 7.87 25.25 0.13
C ARG A 98 8.94 24.51 0.90
N ASN A 99 8.57 23.41 1.55
CA ASN A 99 9.37 22.82 2.62
C ASN A 99 9.79 21.35 2.37
N ARG A 100 9.22 20.65 1.37
CA ARG A 100 9.42 19.21 1.16
C ARG A 100 9.96 18.87 -0.24
N LYS A 101 11.05 19.53 -0.65
CA LYS A 101 11.68 19.31 -1.98
C LYS A 101 12.08 17.85 -2.24
N ASP A 102 12.45 17.12 -1.18
CA ASP A 102 12.86 15.71 -1.27
C ASP A 102 11.67 14.74 -1.16
N GLY A 103 10.43 15.24 -1.05
CA GLY A 103 9.21 14.46 -0.90
C GLY A 103 8.93 14.04 0.55
N VAL A 104 8.09 13.02 0.70
CA VAL A 104 7.67 12.46 1.99
C VAL A 104 8.35 11.11 2.21
N TYR A 105 9.00 10.95 3.38
CA TYR A 105 9.69 9.69 3.71
C TYR A 105 8.73 8.62 4.22
N SER A 106 9.12 7.37 4.07
CA SER A 106 8.30 6.20 4.38
C SER A 106 7.83 6.20 5.84
N TYR A 107 8.67 6.66 6.77
CA TYR A 107 8.28 6.76 8.19
C TYR A 107 7.29 7.88 8.53
N GLU A 108 7.16 8.91 7.69
CA GLU A 108 6.05 9.86 7.86
C GLU A 108 4.72 9.20 7.58
N TRP A 109 4.68 8.37 6.53
CA TRP A 109 3.48 7.62 6.21
C TRP A 109 3.23 6.51 7.24
N SER A 110 4.27 5.82 7.71
CA SER A 110 4.17 4.88 8.83
C SER A 110 3.53 5.50 10.07
N ARG A 111 3.94 6.71 10.47
CA ARG A 111 3.33 7.44 11.59
C ARG A 111 1.87 7.79 11.32
N ALA A 112 1.54 8.21 10.10
CA ALA A 112 0.16 8.52 9.72
C ALA A 112 -0.74 7.26 9.74
N ILE A 113 -0.24 6.14 9.24
CA ILE A 113 -0.91 4.82 9.28
C ILE A 113 -1.11 4.38 10.73
N ALA A 114 -0.07 4.45 11.56
CA ALA A 114 -0.16 4.07 12.97
C ALA A 114 -1.16 4.95 13.75
N ALA A 115 -1.16 6.26 13.49
CA ALA A 115 -2.12 7.19 14.08
C ALA A 115 -3.56 6.87 13.63
N PHE A 116 -3.77 6.50 12.37
CA PHE A 116 -5.07 6.05 11.88
C PHE A 116 -5.52 4.75 12.55
N ALA A 117 -4.65 3.74 12.60
CA ALA A 117 -4.91 2.43 13.21
C ALA A 117 -5.17 2.53 14.72
N SER A 118 -4.55 3.50 15.40
CA SER A 118 -4.73 3.76 16.84
C SER A 118 -5.86 4.75 17.14
N SER A 119 -6.56 5.26 16.13
CA SER A 119 -7.59 6.28 16.30
C SER A 119 -8.83 5.72 17.00
N PRO A 120 -9.66 6.56 17.65
CA PRO A 120 -10.93 6.13 18.22
C PRO A 120 -11.85 5.40 17.22
N ARG A 121 -11.74 5.74 15.93
CA ARG A 121 -12.51 5.10 14.86
C ARG A 121 -12.15 3.63 14.67
N MET A 122 -10.89 3.26 14.91
CA MET A 122 -10.39 1.90 14.70
C MET A 122 -10.45 1.04 15.97
N ARG A 123 -10.96 1.58 17.08
CA ARG A 123 -11.08 0.85 18.34
C ARG A 123 -11.95 -0.40 18.19
N GLY A 124 -11.39 -1.55 18.54
CA GLY A 124 -12.07 -2.85 18.45
C GLY A 124 -12.15 -3.42 17.02
N HIS A 125 -11.52 -2.78 16.04
CA HIS A 125 -11.38 -3.36 14.71
C HIS A 125 -10.27 -4.42 14.70
N ARG A 126 -10.48 -5.47 13.91
CA ARG A 126 -9.45 -6.47 13.60
C ARG A 126 -8.80 -6.10 12.28
N ILE A 127 -7.65 -5.42 12.33
CA ILE A 127 -7.06 -4.82 11.14
C ILE A 127 -6.13 -5.81 10.43
N VAL A 128 -6.35 -6.03 9.14
CA VAL A 128 -5.40 -6.72 8.26
C VAL A 128 -4.83 -5.68 7.30
N THR A 129 -3.51 -5.52 7.29
CA THR A 129 -2.87 -4.64 6.30
C THR A 129 -2.57 -5.40 5.03
N ILE A 130 -2.76 -4.76 3.88
CA ILE A 130 -2.41 -5.27 2.56
C ILE A 130 -1.60 -4.17 1.88
N SER A 131 -0.39 -4.48 1.44
CA SER A 131 0.49 -3.42 0.95
C SER A 131 1.36 -3.86 -0.19
N HIS A 132 1.49 -2.97 -1.18
CA HIS A 132 2.26 -3.20 -2.39
C HIS A 132 3.57 -2.42 -2.38
N SER A 133 4.67 -3.07 -2.77
CA SER A 133 5.95 -2.39 -3.01
C SER A 133 6.37 -1.51 -1.83
N ALA A 134 6.62 -0.22 -2.05
CA ALA A 134 7.02 0.72 -1.01
C ALA A 134 5.95 0.98 0.06
N GLY A 135 4.68 0.63 -0.21
CA GLY A 135 3.64 0.60 0.80
C GLY A 135 3.94 -0.42 1.90
N ALA A 136 4.62 -1.52 1.57
CA ALA A 136 5.03 -2.53 2.55
C ALA A 136 6.04 -1.98 3.56
N ILE A 137 7.01 -1.18 3.11
CA ILE A 137 7.96 -0.47 3.99
C ILE A 137 7.19 0.37 5.00
N SER A 138 6.23 1.18 4.55
CA SER A 138 5.48 2.05 5.44
C SER A 138 4.52 1.30 6.37
N MET A 139 3.87 0.23 5.91
CA MET A 139 3.02 -0.60 6.76
C MET A 139 3.81 -1.36 7.82
N VAL A 140 4.92 -2.00 7.45
CA VAL A 140 5.87 -2.63 8.39
C VAL A 140 6.42 -1.60 9.38
N GLY A 141 6.85 -0.45 8.88
CA GLY A 141 7.31 0.66 9.72
C GLY A 141 6.25 1.18 10.69
N SER A 142 4.95 1.08 10.34
CA SER A 142 3.86 1.56 11.20
C SER A 142 3.79 0.80 12.52
N THR A 143 4.22 -0.46 12.56
CA THR A 143 4.19 -1.27 13.78
C THR A 143 5.16 -0.76 14.85
N LYS A 144 6.12 0.11 14.48
CA LYS A 144 7.03 0.76 15.43
C LYS A 144 6.36 1.89 16.21
N PHE A 145 5.21 2.37 15.73
CA PHE A 145 4.51 3.53 16.25
C PHE A 145 3.13 3.18 16.82
N VAL A 146 2.77 1.89 16.86
CA VAL A 146 1.59 1.39 17.57
C VAL A 146 2.03 0.76 18.89
N ASP A 147 1.16 0.85 19.89
CA ASP A 147 1.33 0.12 21.14
C ASP A 147 1.18 -1.39 20.86
N LEU A 148 2.27 -2.15 21.04
CA LEU A 148 2.29 -3.58 20.75
C LEU A 148 1.39 -4.39 21.70
N GLU A 149 1.12 -3.91 22.92
CA GLU A 149 0.18 -4.56 23.84
C GLU A 149 -1.28 -4.41 23.38
N ARG A 150 -1.55 -3.41 22.54
CA ARG A 150 -2.86 -3.09 21.98
C ARG A 150 -2.89 -3.22 20.45
N ASN A 151 -1.91 -3.93 19.89
CA ASN A 151 -1.62 -3.94 18.47
C ASN A 151 -2.92 -4.14 17.68
N PRO A 152 -3.39 -3.15 16.89
CA PRO A 152 -4.66 -3.25 16.19
C PRO A 152 -4.57 -4.21 15.00
N PHE A 153 -3.36 -4.61 14.59
CA PHE A 153 -3.11 -5.50 13.47
C PHE A 153 -3.21 -6.96 13.91
N VAL A 154 -4.08 -7.72 13.23
CA VAL A 154 -4.22 -9.18 13.44
C VAL A 154 -3.46 -10.00 12.40
N ALA A 155 -3.10 -9.40 11.26
CA ALA A 155 -2.25 -9.97 10.24
C ALA A 155 -1.72 -8.87 9.31
N MET A 156 -0.64 -9.16 8.59
CA MET A 156 -0.10 -8.28 7.55
C MET A 156 0.17 -9.09 6.29
N ILE A 157 -0.24 -8.57 5.14
CA ILE A 157 -0.05 -9.19 3.83
C ILE A 157 0.79 -8.25 2.96
N LEU A 158 1.97 -8.71 2.58
CA LEU A 158 2.93 -7.98 1.77
C LEU A 158 2.86 -8.51 0.32
N VAL A 159 2.50 -7.66 -0.63
CA VAL A 159 2.41 -7.98 -2.06
C VAL A 159 3.58 -7.32 -2.76
N GLU A 160 4.47 -8.10 -3.36
CA GLU A 160 5.68 -7.59 -4.02
C GLU A 160 6.42 -6.53 -3.16
N PRO A 161 6.71 -6.80 -1.87
CA PRO A 161 7.29 -5.80 -0.99
C PRO A 161 8.68 -5.37 -1.47
N SER A 162 8.90 -4.07 -1.59
CA SER A 162 10.23 -3.52 -1.83
C SER A 162 11.00 -3.44 -0.52
N ILE A 163 11.28 -4.59 0.08
CA ILE A 163 12.09 -4.75 1.29
C ILE A 163 13.14 -5.81 0.93
N VAL A 164 14.42 -5.47 1.02
CA VAL A 164 15.52 -6.42 0.79
C VAL A 164 16.57 -6.29 1.88
N ALA A 165 17.25 -7.38 2.22
CA ALA A 165 18.37 -7.33 3.17
C ALA A 165 19.46 -6.36 2.68
N ALA A 166 20.08 -5.64 3.63
CA ALA A 166 21.02 -4.56 3.33
C ALA A 166 22.28 -5.05 2.58
N GLU A 167 22.69 -6.28 2.81
CA GLU A 167 23.80 -6.94 2.10
C GLU A 167 23.46 -7.31 0.65
N LEU A 168 22.17 -7.37 0.31
CA LEU A 168 21.67 -7.62 -1.04
C LEU A 168 21.13 -6.33 -1.67
N ASP A 169 21.55 -5.18 -1.13
CA ASP A 169 21.03 -3.88 -1.49
C ASP A 169 21.13 -3.62 -3.01
N PRO A 170 20.02 -3.66 -3.78
CA PRO A 170 20.02 -3.28 -5.19
C PRO A 170 20.31 -1.77 -5.37
N TYR A 171 20.33 -1.00 -4.28
CA TYR A 171 20.69 0.40 -4.21
C TYR A 171 22.21 0.64 -4.02
N THR A 172 23.04 -0.41 -4.00
CA THR A 172 24.50 -0.30 -4.17
C THR A 172 24.90 -0.54 -5.64
N GLU A 173 25.75 0.34 -6.18
CA GLU A 173 26.27 0.32 -7.57
C GLU A 173 25.23 0.26 -8.71
N GLY A 174 24.39 1.30 -8.81
CA GLY A 174 23.71 1.66 -10.07
C GLY A 174 22.33 1.05 -10.35
N GLY A 175 21.81 0.16 -9.51
CA GLY A 175 20.58 -0.60 -9.79
C GLY A 175 19.29 0.23 -9.97
N ILE A 176 19.06 1.26 -9.14
CA ILE A 176 17.85 2.12 -9.26
C ILE A 176 18.04 3.40 -10.08
N GLY A 177 19.28 3.69 -10.49
CA GLY A 177 19.60 4.88 -11.27
C GLY A 177 18.78 4.95 -12.55
N PRO A 178 18.82 3.90 -13.41
CA PRO A 178 18.03 3.86 -14.64
C PRO A 178 16.52 4.02 -14.40
N LEU A 179 15.96 3.38 -13.37
CA LEU A 179 14.53 3.49 -13.03
C LEU A 179 14.17 4.93 -12.63
N THR A 180 14.89 5.53 -11.69
CA THR A 180 14.63 6.90 -11.23
C THR A 180 14.87 7.93 -12.33
N SER A 181 15.87 7.72 -13.20
CA SER A 181 16.08 8.54 -14.39
C SER A 181 14.91 8.45 -15.36
N ALA A 182 14.42 7.24 -15.67
CA ALA A 182 13.25 7.03 -16.52
C ALA A 182 12.00 7.71 -15.96
N ILE A 183 11.77 7.61 -14.64
CA ILE A 183 10.70 8.31 -13.93
C ILE A 183 10.80 9.82 -14.13
N ARG A 184 11.98 10.43 -14.01
CA ARG A 184 12.14 11.89 -14.13
C ARG A 184 11.86 12.41 -15.54
N ILE A 185 12.25 11.65 -16.57
CA ILE A 185 12.14 12.10 -17.97
C ILE A 185 10.85 11.67 -18.65
N ARG A 186 10.08 10.74 -18.06
CA ARG A 186 8.85 10.25 -18.71
C ARG A 186 7.84 11.38 -18.92
N ARG A 187 6.97 11.17 -19.89
CA ARG A 187 5.81 12.04 -20.12
C ARG A 187 4.86 11.98 -18.92
N ASP A 188 4.39 13.15 -18.48
CA ASP A 188 3.42 13.33 -17.40
C ASP A 188 2.29 14.30 -17.74
N THR A 189 2.25 14.88 -18.95
CA THR A 189 1.17 15.79 -19.37
C THR A 189 0.59 15.39 -20.73
N TRP A 190 -0.73 15.45 -20.85
CA TRP A 190 -1.50 15.09 -22.05
C TRP A 190 -2.65 16.07 -22.27
N ASP A 191 -3.19 16.12 -23.48
CA ASP A 191 -4.25 17.08 -23.83
C ASP A 191 -5.60 16.73 -23.19
N SER A 192 -5.81 15.48 -22.79
CA SER A 192 -7.01 15.00 -22.10
C SER A 192 -6.75 13.66 -21.41
N ARG A 193 -7.67 13.24 -20.52
CA ARG A 193 -7.64 11.91 -19.89
C ARG A 193 -7.75 10.80 -20.96
N GLU A 194 -8.55 11.01 -22.00
CA GLU A 194 -8.69 10.09 -23.13
C GLU A 194 -7.39 9.98 -23.92
N ALA A 195 -6.68 11.09 -24.16
CA ALA A 195 -5.38 11.07 -24.81
C ALA A 195 -4.32 10.35 -23.96
N ALA A 196 -4.33 10.57 -22.64
CA ALA A 196 -3.47 9.83 -21.71
C ALA A 196 -3.75 8.33 -21.75
N HIS A 197 -5.03 7.92 -21.68
CA HIS A 197 -5.44 6.52 -21.77
C HIS A 197 -4.96 5.86 -23.07
N LYS A 198 -5.22 6.49 -24.23
CA LYS A 198 -4.77 5.97 -25.53
C LYS A 198 -3.24 5.83 -25.63
N TRP A 199 -2.52 6.76 -25.02
CA TRP A 199 -1.06 6.73 -25.00
C TRP A 199 -0.50 5.63 -24.09
N MET A 200 -1.06 5.50 -22.88
CA MET A 200 -0.61 4.54 -21.85
C MET A 200 -0.95 3.10 -22.22
N GLN A 201 -2.16 2.80 -22.70
CA GLN A 201 -2.59 1.43 -23.03
C GLN A 201 -1.72 0.71 -24.07
N THR A 202 -0.85 1.44 -24.79
CA THR A 202 0.06 0.91 -25.82
C THR A 202 1.52 0.87 -25.39
N ARG A 203 1.85 1.25 -24.15
CA ARG A 203 3.22 1.43 -23.68
C ARG A 203 3.47 0.71 -22.37
N PHE A 204 4.65 0.12 -22.26
CA PHE A 204 5.13 -0.45 -21.00
C PHE A 204 5.30 0.65 -19.93
N PRO A 205 4.93 0.38 -18.66
CA PRO A 205 4.33 -0.86 -18.15
C PRO A 205 2.80 -0.94 -18.30
N TRP A 206 2.13 0.16 -18.63
CA TRP A 206 0.66 0.26 -18.60
C TRP A 206 -0.08 -0.65 -19.59
N ASN A 207 0.56 -1.09 -20.68
CA ASN A 207 -0.03 -2.06 -21.60
C ASN A 207 -0.18 -3.47 -21.00
N MET A 208 0.47 -3.74 -19.87
CA MET A 208 0.35 -4.99 -19.11
C MET A 208 -0.73 -4.93 -18.03
N TRP A 209 -1.27 -3.74 -17.75
CA TRP A 209 -2.23 -3.55 -16.67
C TRP A 209 -3.63 -4.06 -17.06
N ASP A 210 -4.36 -4.58 -16.10
CA ASP A 210 -5.80 -4.83 -16.21
C ASP A 210 -6.50 -3.53 -16.62
N PRO A 211 -7.39 -3.56 -17.64
CA PRO A 211 -8.07 -2.37 -18.13
C PRO A 211 -8.84 -1.58 -17.05
N ARG A 212 -9.37 -2.24 -16.01
CA ARG A 212 -10.04 -1.59 -14.87
C ARG A 212 -9.04 -0.79 -14.03
N VAL A 213 -7.85 -1.33 -13.82
CA VAL A 213 -6.80 -0.65 -13.06
C VAL A 213 -6.24 0.54 -13.85
N LEU A 214 -6.00 0.36 -15.16
CA LEU A 214 -5.60 1.48 -16.02
C LEU A 214 -6.67 2.58 -16.05
N ARG A 215 -7.95 2.21 -16.12
CA ARG A 215 -9.05 3.18 -16.04
C ARG A 215 -9.03 3.95 -14.72
N ALA A 216 -8.94 3.26 -13.58
CA ALA A 216 -8.83 3.90 -12.27
C ALA A 216 -7.62 4.85 -12.19
N HIS A 217 -6.49 4.48 -12.79
CA HIS A 217 -5.32 5.35 -12.88
C HIS A 217 -5.57 6.62 -13.70
N ILE A 218 -6.21 6.52 -14.86
CA ILE A 218 -6.56 7.68 -15.69
C ILE A 218 -7.55 8.60 -14.98
N ASP A 219 -8.54 8.03 -14.31
CA ASP A 219 -9.62 8.80 -13.68
C ASP A 219 -9.16 9.50 -12.40
N HIS A 220 -8.30 8.85 -11.61
CA HIS A 220 -7.90 9.33 -10.28
C HIS A 220 -6.44 9.78 -10.16
N GLY A 221 -5.55 9.37 -11.04
CA GLY A 221 -4.13 9.71 -11.01
C GLY A 221 -3.79 11.10 -11.59
N PHE A 222 -4.77 11.79 -12.18
CA PHE A 222 -4.57 13.01 -12.96
C PHE A 222 -5.33 14.22 -12.41
N LYS A 223 -4.71 15.40 -12.52
CA LYS A 223 -5.33 16.71 -12.28
C LYS A 223 -5.37 17.52 -13.56
N ASP A 224 -6.37 18.39 -13.66
CA ASP A 224 -6.47 19.37 -14.75
C ASP A 224 -5.46 20.50 -14.54
N THR A 225 -4.91 21.03 -15.64
CA THR A 225 -4.00 22.18 -15.64
C THR A 225 -4.75 23.46 -16.06
N PRO A 226 -4.25 24.66 -15.72
CA PRO A 226 -4.85 25.92 -16.17
C PRO A 226 -4.97 26.05 -17.69
N GLU A 227 -4.12 25.36 -18.45
CA GLU A 227 -4.09 25.33 -19.91
C GLU A 227 -5.12 24.36 -20.52
N GLY A 228 -5.98 23.74 -19.70
CA GLY A 228 -6.99 22.77 -20.15
C GLY A 228 -6.41 21.39 -20.49
N LYS A 229 -5.19 21.09 -20.03
CA LYS A 229 -4.54 19.78 -20.16
C LYS A 229 -4.74 18.95 -18.90
N VAL A 230 -4.21 17.73 -18.89
CA VAL A 230 -4.12 16.90 -17.69
C VAL A 230 -2.69 16.50 -17.40
N THR A 231 -2.33 16.47 -16.11
CA THR A 231 -1.01 16.06 -15.63
C THR A 231 -1.13 15.13 -14.43
N LEU A 232 -0.09 14.35 -14.14
CA LEU A 232 -0.06 13.46 -12.97
C LEU A 232 -0.23 14.26 -11.67
N LYS A 233 -0.99 13.70 -10.71
CA LYS A 233 -1.09 14.26 -9.35
C LYS A 233 0.21 14.08 -8.56
N CYS A 234 0.83 12.91 -8.70
CA CYS A 234 2.13 12.62 -8.14
C CYS A 234 3.21 13.27 -9.02
N ASP A 235 4.01 14.15 -8.41
CA ASP A 235 5.12 14.80 -9.10
C ASP A 235 6.24 13.77 -9.37
N LYS A 236 6.70 13.69 -10.62
CA LYS A 236 7.75 12.72 -11.04
C LYS A 236 9.02 12.85 -10.21
N SER A 237 9.37 14.05 -9.75
CA SER A 237 10.56 14.27 -8.94
C SER A 237 10.40 13.68 -7.55
N HIS A 238 9.22 13.82 -6.92
CA HIS A 238 8.93 13.18 -5.63
C HIS A 238 8.83 11.66 -5.76
N GLU A 239 8.22 11.17 -6.84
CA GLU A 239 8.20 9.74 -7.12
C GLU A 239 9.62 9.18 -7.23
N ALA A 240 10.50 9.83 -7.98
CA ALA A 240 11.90 9.42 -8.09
C ALA A 240 12.67 9.56 -6.77
N ASN A 241 12.38 10.60 -5.98
CA ASN A 241 13.04 10.83 -4.69
C ASN A 241 12.60 9.81 -3.63
N ALA A 242 11.41 9.23 -3.73
CA ALA A 242 10.94 8.22 -2.79
C ALA A 242 11.84 6.97 -2.75
N PHE A 243 12.58 6.68 -3.83
CA PHE A 243 13.55 5.59 -3.90
C PHE A 243 14.88 5.90 -3.18
N LEU A 244 15.09 7.14 -2.73
CA LEU A 244 16.30 7.56 -2.00
C LEU A 244 16.19 7.34 -0.48
N ASP A 245 15.00 7.01 0.03
CA ASP A 245 14.75 6.74 1.46
C ASP A 245 15.29 5.36 1.87
N LYS A 246 16.61 5.27 2.04
CA LYS A 246 17.31 4.02 2.40
C LYS A 246 17.08 3.57 3.84
N VAL A 247 16.92 4.52 4.77
CA VAL A 247 16.83 4.21 6.21
C VAL A 247 15.62 3.33 6.49
N ALA A 248 14.45 3.75 6.04
CA ALA A 248 13.23 2.98 6.26
C ALA A 248 13.26 1.62 5.55
N HIS A 249 13.93 1.53 4.40
CA HIS A 249 14.06 0.30 3.64
C HIS A 249 14.82 -0.79 4.42
N PHE A 250 16.03 -0.49 4.91
CA PHE A 250 16.83 -1.47 5.64
C PHE A 250 16.24 -1.79 7.01
N ASP A 251 15.76 -0.78 7.72
CA ASP A 251 15.18 -0.96 9.05
C ASP A 251 13.83 -1.72 8.99
N SER A 252 13.19 -1.78 7.83
CA SER A 252 12.01 -2.64 7.63
C SER A 252 12.35 -4.13 7.63
N VAL A 253 13.57 -4.52 7.22
CA VAL A 253 13.99 -5.93 7.21
C VAL A 253 14.08 -6.49 8.62
N ASP A 254 14.74 -5.76 9.52
CA ASP A 254 14.85 -6.12 10.93
C ASP A 254 13.47 -6.13 11.60
N GLN A 255 12.63 -5.16 11.22
CA GLN A 255 11.27 -5.08 11.72
C GLN A 255 10.40 -6.26 11.25
N VAL A 256 10.60 -6.80 10.04
CA VAL A 256 9.92 -8.03 9.57
C VAL A 256 10.22 -9.20 10.52
N GLY A 257 11.47 -9.39 10.94
CA GLY A 257 11.84 -10.43 11.90
C GLY A 257 11.08 -10.29 13.24
N ARG A 258 10.94 -9.06 13.73
CA ARG A 258 10.17 -8.76 14.96
C ARG A 258 8.67 -8.98 14.78
N ILE A 259 8.11 -8.62 13.62
CA ILE A 259 6.67 -8.76 13.36
C ILE A 259 6.29 -10.23 13.22
N CYS A 260 7.12 -11.06 12.58
CA CYS A 260 6.86 -12.48 12.39
C CYS A 260 6.63 -13.25 13.70
N SER A 261 7.19 -12.79 14.82
CA SER A 261 6.96 -13.40 16.15
C SER A 261 5.73 -12.86 16.87
N LEU A 262 5.12 -11.77 16.39
CA LEU A 262 4.00 -11.07 17.04
C LEU A 262 2.67 -11.32 16.35
N LEU A 263 2.66 -11.46 15.02
CA LEU A 263 1.43 -11.66 14.24
C LEU A 263 1.73 -12.38 12.90
N PRO A 264 0.72 -13.05 12.29
CA PRO A 264 0.87 -13.68 10.99
C PRO A 264 1.26 -12.68 9.88
N LEU A 265 2.47 -12.85 9.34
CA LEU A 265 2.95 -12.12 8.17
C LEU A 265 2.87 -13.03 6.93
N HIS A 266 2.13 -12.62 5.92
CA HIS A 266 2.00 -13.30 4.64
C HIS A 266 2.72 -12.51 3.56
N ILE A 267 3.43 -13.21 2.67
CA ILE A 267 4.14 -12.59 1.54
C ILE A 267 3.60 -13.19 0.24
N ILE A 268 3.30 -12.33 -0.74
CA ILE A 268 2.86 -12.70 -2.08
C ILE A 268 3.86 -12.10 -3.07
N TRP A 269 4.45 -12.96 -3.90
CA TRP A 269 5.34 -12.60 -4.99
C TRP A 269 4.73 -12.99 -6.34
N GLY A 270 5.02 -12.23 -7.38
CA GLY A 270 5.00 -12.61 -8.77
C GLY A 270 6.20 -13.48 -9.11
N ASP A 271 6.02 -14.35 -10.09
CA ASP A 271 7.02 -15.30 -10.57
C ASP A 271 8.06 -14.68 -11.51
N ARG A 272 7.82 -13.45 -12.00
CA ARG A 272 8.80 -12.69 -12.79
C ARG A 272 9.71 -11.85 -11.88
N ASP A 273 11.02 -11.90 -12.14
CA ASP A 273 12.05 -11.12 -11.46
C ASP A 273 12.40 -9.85 -12.25
N ASP A 274 11.44 -8.93 -12.38
CA ASP A 274 11.59 -7.70 -13.18
C ASP A 274 12.13 -6.49 -12.39
N ILE A 275 11.84 -6.40 -11.09
CA ILE A 275 12.31 -5.32 -10.21
C ILE A 275 13.20 -5.85 -9.08
N ILE A 276 12.74 -6.88 -8.36
CA ILE A 276 13.44 -7.45 -7.21
C ILE A 276 13.96 -8.84 -7.61
N PRO A 277 15.30 -9.07 -7.61
CA PRO A 277 15.85 -10.39 -7.91
C PRO A 277 15.42 -11.45 -6.90
N GLU A 278 15.39 -12.73 -7.29
CA GLU A 278 15.02 -13.86 -6.42
C GLU A 278 15.78 -13.88 -5.08
N ALA A 279 17.08 -13.54 -5.07
CA ALA A 279 17.86 -13.46 -3.83
C ALA A 279 17.31 -12.39 -2.87
N GLY A 280 16.90 -11.24 -3.41
CA GLY A 280 16.24 -10.17 -2.65
C GLY A 280 14.87 -10.62 -2.13
N LYS A 281 14.04 -11.26 -2.98
CA LYS A 281 12.75 -11.82 -2.59
C LYS A 281 12.87 -12.85 -1.46
N GLY A 282 13.84 -13.75 -1.57
CA GLY A 282 14.11 -14.78 -0.57
C GLY A 282 14.54 -14.20 0.79
N SER A 283 15.25 -13.07 0.77
CA SER A 283 15.82 -12.47 1.98
C SER A 283 14.76 -12.18 3.05
N ILE A 284 13.61 -11.60 2.72
CA ILE A 284 12.61 -11.22 3.73
C ILE A 284 11.84 -12.39 4.34
N SER A 285 12.05 -13.60 3.85
CA SER A 285 11.47 -14.84 4.37
C SER A 285 12.51 -15.84 4.86
N ASP A 286 13.76 -15.39 5.03
CA ASP A 286 14.85 -16.21 5.53
C ASP A 286 14.67 -16.51 7.03
N ARG A 287 14.21 -17.74 7.28
CA ARG A 287 13.97 -18.29 8.61
C ARG A 287 15.23 -18.32 9.48
N SER A 288 16.43 -18.42 8.90
CA SER A 288 17.69 -18.44 9.66
C SER A 288 17.97 -17.10 10.35
N GLN A 289 17.37 -16.02 9.85
CA GLN A 289 17.46 -14.66 10.39
C GLN A 289 16.23 -14.29 11.24
N GLY A 290 15.44 -15.28 11.67
CA GLY A 290 14.22 -15.05 12.47
C GLY A 290 13.03 -14.50 11.67
N ARG A 291 13.13 -14.37 10.35
CA ARG A 291 12.07 -13.87 9.47
C ARG A 291 11.14 -15.01 9.05
N VAL A 292 10.29 -15.44 9.99
CA VAL A 292 9.41 -16.61 9.81
C VAL A 292 8.02 -16.18 9.37
N ALA A 293 7.85 -15.97 8.06
CA ALA A 293 6.53 -15.67 7.49
C ALA A 293 5.54 -16.84 7.71
N ALA A 294 4.27 -16.51 7.95
CA ALA A 294 3.16 -17.45 8.08
C ALA A 294 2.86 -18.14 6.74
N SER A 295 3.00 -17.42 5.63
CA SER A 295 3.05 -18.02 4.29
C SER A 295 3.87 -17.17 3.32
N VAL A 296 4.41 -17.82 2.30
CA VAL A 296 5.01 -17.19 1.12
C VAL A 296 4.36 -17.82 -0.11
N THR A 297 3.64 -17.03 -0.89
CA THR A 297 2.93 -17.47 -2.10
C THR A 297 3.63 -16.88 -3.33
N LYS A 298 3.79 -17.66 -4.40
CA LYS A 298 4.17 -17.17 -5.73
C LYS A 298 2.95 -17.24 -6.66
N MET A 299 2.75 -16.21 -7.48
CA MET A 299 1.67 -16.05 -8.44
C MET A 299 2.22 -15.70 -9.82
N GLU A 300 1.46 -15.96 -10.88
CA GLU A 300 1.82 -15.50 -12.22
C GLU A 300 1.78 -13.98 -12.29
N GLY A 301 2.88 -13.34 -12.73
CA GLY A 301 2.95 -11.88 -12.92
C GLY A 301 4.28 -11.26 -12.48
N GLY A 302 4.41 -9.96 -12.72
CA GLY A 302 5.57 -9.16 -12.29
C GLY A 302 5.40 -8.43 -10.98
N HIS A 303 6.32 -7.49 -10.70
CA HIS A 303 6.27 -6.61 -9.52
C HIS A 303 4.94 -5.87 -9.37
N MET A 304 4.22 -5.66 -10.47
CA MET A 304 2.97 -4.91 -10.52
C MET A 304 1.72 -5.81 -10.41
N LEU A 305 1.74 -6.86 -9.56
CA LEU A 305 0.60 -7.79 -9.38
C LEU A 305 -0.75 -7.10 -9.16
N VAL A 306 -0.77 -6.00 -8.40
CA VAL A 306 -2.00 -5.22 -8.15
C VAL A 306 -2.58 -4.67 -9.45
N GLN A 307 -1.72 -4.32 -10.40
CA GLN A 307 -2.07 -3.74 -11.67
C GLN A 307 -2.24 -4.78 -12.78
N GLU A 308 -1.42 -5.84 -12.81
CA GLU A 308 -1.43 -6.87 -13.86
C GLU A 308 -2.54 -7.89 -13.66
N THR A 309 -2.74 -8.39 -12.44
CA THR A 309 -3.61 -9.54 -12.14
C THR A 309 -4.50 -9.30 -10.90
N PRO A 310 -5.33 -8.23 -10.89
CA PRO A 310 -6.08 -7.82 -9.71
C PRO A 310 -7.10 -8.88 -9.23
N THR A 311 -7.71 -9.64 -10.15
CA THR A 311 -8.70 -10.66 -9.80
C THR A 311 -8.05 -11.88 -9.15
N GLU A 312 -6.93 -12.36 -9.69
CA GLU A 312 -6.14 -13.45 -9.12
C GLU A 312 -5.60 -13.05 -7.75
N LEU A 313 -5.14 -11.80 -7.60
CA LEU A 313 -4.71 -11.27 -6.32
C LEU A 313 -5.86 -11.23 -5.31
N ALA A 314 -7.05 -10.77 -5.72
CA ALA A 314 -8.24 -10.77 -4.87
C ALA A 314 -8.60 -12.19 -4.41
N LEU A 315 -8.50 -13.19 -5.29
CA LEU A 315 -8.76 -14.60 -4.95
C LEU A 315 -7.80 -15.11 -3.86
N GLU A 316 -6.49 -14.87 -4.01
CA GLU A 316 -5.50 -15.28 -3.01
C GLU A 316 -5.68 -14.53 -1.69
N LEU A 317 -5.98 -13.23 -1.73
CA LEU A 317 -6.29 -12.44 -0.55
C LEU A 317 -7.52 -12.98 0.19
N CYS A 318 -8.61 -13.30 -0.51
CA CYS A 318 -9.79 -13.93 0.08
C CYS A 318 -9.46 -15.25 0.78
N ARG A 319 -8.62 -16.10 0.18
CA ARG A 319 -8.17 -17.36 0.82
C ARG A 319 -7.43 -17.09 2.14
N LEU A 320 -6.56 -16.08 2.18
CA LEU A 320 -5.87 -15.67 3.40
C LEU A 320 -6.84 -15.11 4.44
N PHE A 321 -7.80 -14.27 4.03
CA PHE A 321 -8.80 -13.69 4.93
C PHE A 321 -9.67 -14.76 5.60
N GLU A 322 -10.06 -15.82 4.89
CA GLU A 322 -10.80 -16.94 5.50
C GLU A 322 -9.98 -17.63 6.60
N THR A 323 -8.68 -17.82 6.35
CA THR A 323 -7.75 -18.42 7.32
C THR A 323 -7.59 -17.54 8.56
N ILE A 324 -7.35 -16.24 8.36
CA ILE A 324 -7.18 -15.24 9.43
C ILE A 324 -8.49 -15.06 10.22
N ALA A 325 -9.65 -15.11 9.55
CA ALA A 325 -10.94 -15.01 10.21
C ALA A 325 -11.23 -16.23 11.10
N ALA A 326 -10.87 -17.45 10.65
CA ALA A 326 -11.10 -18.68 11.39
C ALA A 326 -10.26 -18.78 12.68
N GLN A 327 -8.99 -18.38 12.64
CA GLN A 327 -8.09 -18.42 13.80
C GLN A 327 -8.65 -17.70 15.03
N HIS A 328 -9.38 -16.60 14.82
CA HIS A 328 -9.99 -15.83 15.91
C HIS A 328 -11.20 -16.51 16.56
N VAL A 329 -11.99 -17.27 15.79
CA VAL A 329 -13.14 -18.01 16.32
C VAL A 329 -12.65 -19.09 17.29
N ASP A 330 -11.56 -19.76 16.96
CA ASP A 330 -10.98 -20.79 17.81
C ASP A 330 -10.42 -20.18 19.12
N GLU A 331 -9.74 -19.05 19.05
CA GLU A 331 -9.22 -18.34 20.24
C GLU A 331 -10.34 -17.88 21.19
N THR A 332 -11.44 -17.33 20.66
CA THR A 332 -12.58 -16.89 21.48
C THR A 332 -13.36 -18.06 22.10
N LEU A 333 -13.45 -19.19 21.40
CA LEU A 333 -14.05 -20.42 21.93
C LEU A 333 -13.21 -21.05 23.05
N VAL A 334 -11.88 -20.96 22.98
CA VAL A 334 -10.99 -21.42 24.05
C VAL A 334 -11.10 -20.51 25.27
N GLN A 335 -11.09 -19.19 25.09
CA GLN A 335 -11.19 -18.23 26.20
C GLN A 335 -12.55 -18.26 26.92
N SER A 336 -13.64 -18.58 26.23
CA SER A 336 -14.98 -18.69 26.84
C SER A 336 -15.24 -20.01 27.59
N ARG A 337 -14.31 -20.97 27.51
CA ARG A 337 -14.36 -22.26 28.21
C ARG A 337 -13.48 -22.34 29.46
N LEU A 338 -12.72 -21.28 29.75
CA LEU A 338 -11.89 -21.11 30.95
C LEU A 338 -12.60 -20.19 31.95
#